data_AF-A0A7S3N0K8-F1
#
_entry.id   AF-A0A7S3N0K8-F1
#
_cell.length_a   1.000
_cell.length_b   1.000
_cell.length_c   1.000
_cell.angle_alpha   90.00
_cell.angle_beta   90.00
_cell.angle_gamma   90.00
#
_symmetry.space_group_name_H-M   'P 1'
#
loop_
_entity.id
_entity.type
_entity.pdbx_description
1 polymer ?
#
loop_
_entity_poly.entity_id
_entity_poly.type
_entity_poly.pdbx_seq_one_letter_code
_entity_poly.pdbx_strand_id
1 'polypeptide(L)'
;DRAKEKTIDKFTDYLNTQFKESNGHITRKQKFRVIKFSAFDPKGSPIYHTNVMLAVLAKHVVVCLQSIRNTWERHQVKKEIEGCGKEVIDISPKEVASFCGNVLQLEKDGKLFVVMSEQAYNGFSAENLSTLKSYYTIIKSDISTIERIGGGSARCMLAELF
;
A
#
# COMPACT_ATOMS: atom_id res chain seq x y z
N ASP A 1 21.44 -12.76 4.86
CA ASP A 1 22.53 -13.09 3.94
C ASP A 1 23.00 -11.80 3.26
N ARG A 2 24.23 -11.36 3.54
CA ARG A 2 24.80 -10.07 3.09
C ARG A 2 24.84 -9.93 1.57
N ALA A 3 24.89 -11.04 0.82
CA ALA A 3 24.93 -11.00 -0.64
C ALA A 3 23.58 -10.55 -1.22
N LYS A 4 22.46 -11.06 -0.68
CA LYS A 4 21.10 -10.67 -1.10
C LYS A 4 20.81 -9.19 -0.82
N GLU A 5 21.25 -8.69 0.33
CA GLU A 5 21.08 -7.30 0.74
C GLU A 5 21.78 -6.33 -0.23
N LYS A 6 23.04 -6.61 -0.58
CA LYS A 6 23.79 -5.84 -1.59
C LYS A 6 23.15 -5.83 -2.97
N THR A 7 22.53 -6.95 -3.39
CA THR A 7 21.83 -7.01 -4.68
C THR A 7 20.57 -6.14 -4.69
N ILE A 8 19.80 -6.15 -3.59
CA ILE A 8 18.60 -5.32 -3.45
C ILE A 8 18.98 -3.83 -3.40
N ASP A 9 20.08 -3.47 -2.72
CA ASP A 9 20.57 -2.08 -2.71
C ASP A 9 20.96 -1.60 -4.10
N LYS A 10 21.75 -2.40 -4.84
CA LYS A 10 22.09 -2.10 -6.24
C LYS A 10 20.87 -1.98 -7.13
N PHE A 11 19.86 -2.82 -6.93
CA PHE A 11 18.59 -2.73 -7.66
C PHE A 11 17.82 -1.45 -7.30
N THR A 12 17.82 -1.06 -6.04
CA THR A 12 17.18 0.19 -5.57
C THR A 12 17.88 1.42 -6.17
N ASP A 13 19.21 1.42 -6.18
CA ASP A 13 20.01 2.47 -6.81
C ASP A 13 19.78 2.52 -8.31
N TYR A 14 19.73 1.36 -8.97
CA TYR A 14 19.39 1.25 -10.39
C TYR A 14 17.99 1.83 -10.67
N LEU A 15 16.96 1.44 -9.92
CA LEU A 15 15.62 1.98 -10.08
C LEU A 15 15.60 3.49 -9.85
N ASN A 16 16.27 3.98 -8.80
CA ASN A 16 16.38 5.41 -8.55
C ASN A 16 17.06 6.16 -9.71
N THR A 17 18.07 5.57 -10.35
CA THR A 17 18.72 6.13 -11.53
C THR A 17 17.79 6.07 -12.75
N GLN A 18 17.14 4.94 -13.04
CA GLN A 18 16.22 4.81 -14.16
C GLN A 18 15.01 5.75 -14.05
N PHE A 19 14.43 5.90 -12.86
CA PHE A 19 13.35 6.86 -12.61
C PHE A 19 13.81 8.33 -12.69
N LYS A 20 15.11 8.60 -12.52
CA LYS A 20 15.72 9.91 -12.80
C LYS A 20 16.04 10.11 -14.28
N GLU A 21 16.33 9.05 -15.04
CA GLU A 21 16.74 9.10 -16.45
C GLU A 21 15.57 9.00 -17.45
N SER A 22 14.48 8.30 -17.09
CA SER A 22 13.27 8.08 -17.92
C SER A 22 12.44 9.35 -18.19
N ASN A 23 13.00 10.52 -17.94
CA ASN A 23 12.49 11.86 -18.24
C ASN A 23 12.26 12.15 -19.74
N GLY A 24 12.47 11.17 -20.63
CA GLY A 24 12.41 11.35 -22.08
C GLY A 24 11.12 10.91 -22.79
N HIS A 25 10.31 10.00 -22.22
CA HIS A 25 9.19 9.39 -22.96
C HIS A 25 7.84 9.36 -22.21
N ILE A 26 7.79 9.78 -20.94
CA ILE A 26 6.53 9.92 -20.19
C ILE A 26 6.28 11.42 -19.98
N THR A 27 5.22 11.93 -20.57
CA THR A 27 4.82 13.34 -20.59
C THR A 27 4.32 13.81 -19.22
N ARG A 28 5.23 14.00 -18.26
CA ARG A 28 5.17 14.96 -17.13
C ARG A 28 6.44 14.78 -16.29
N LYS A 29 7.20 15.87 -16.06
CA LYS A 29 8.44 15.94 -15.27
C LYS A 29 8.21 15.56 -13.78
N GLN A 30 7.87 14.33 -13.46
CA GLN A 30 7.77 13.86 -12.07
C GLN A 30 9.05 13.12 -11.70
N LYS A 31 9.83 13.73 -10.78
CA LYS A 31 10.97 13.06 -10.15
C LYS A 31 10.42 12.07 -9.14
N PHE A 32 10.52 10.77 -9.42
CA PHE A 32 10.17 9.74 -8.46
C PHE A 32 11.35 9.44 -7.54
N ARG A 33 11.05 9.14 -6.27
CA ARG A 33 12.02 8.65 -5.29
C ARG A 33 11.55 7.27 -4.81
N VAL A 34 12.44 6.28 -4.89
CA VAL A 34 12.17 4.94 -4.37
C VAL A 34 12.45 4.91 -2.87
N ILE A 35 11.46 4.47 -2.10
CA ILE A 35 11.60 4.20 -0.67
C ILE A 35 11.54 2.68 -0.46
N LYS A 36 12.67 2.11 -0.04
CA LYS A 36 12.81 0.70 0.27
C LYS A 36 12.58 0.47 1.75
N PHE A 37 11.88 -0.61 2.09
CA PHE A 37 11.71 -1.09 3.45
C PHE A 37 11.49 -2.61 3.47
N SER A 38 11.78 -3.24 4.61
CA SER A 38 11.53 -4.65 4.85
C SER A 38 10.30 -4.82 5.74
N ALA A 39 9.36 -5.67 5.31
CA ALA A 39 8.12 -5.92 6.03
C ALA A 39 7.96 -7.41 6.37
N PHE A 40 7.46 -7.68 7.58
CA PHE A 40 7.29 -9.02 8.12
C PHE A 40 5.94 -9.16 8.79
N ASP A 41 5.36 -10.36 8.68
CA ASP A 41 4.15 -10.72 9.39
C ASP A 41 4.42 -10.92 10.91
N PRO A 42 3.38 -11.17 11.73
CA PRO A 42 3.55 -11.44 13.15
C PRO A 42 4.43 -12.66 13.46
N LYS A 43 4.51 -13.65 12.56
CA LYS A 43 5.33 -14.86 12.72
C LYS A 43 6.80 -14.62 12.34
N GLY A 44 7.13 -13.47 11.75
CA GLY A 44 8.47 -13.16 11.27
C GLY A 44 8.76 -13.62 9.86
N SER A 45 7.74 -14.07 9.14
CA SER A 45 7.85 -14.36 7.71
C SER A 45 7.77 -13.06 6.91
N PRO A 46 8.57 -12.90 5.83
CA PRO A 46 8.47 -11.73 4.96
C PRO A 46 7.07 -11.59 4.36
N ILE A 47 6.55 -10.37 4.33
CA ILE A 47 5.31 -10.08 3.59
C ILE A 47 5.62 -10.13 2.10
N TYR A 48 4.89 -10.98 1.37
CA TYR A 48 5.19 -11.30 -0.04
C TYR A 48 4.85 -10.17 -1.03
N HIS A 49 3.78 -9.41 -0.76
CA HIS A 49 3.41 -8.25 -1.57
C HIS A 49 3.10 -7.03 -0.70
N THR A 50 3.65 -5.89 -1.09
CA THR A 50 3.34 -4.60 -0.44
C THR A 50 1.86 -4.27 -0.49
N ASN A 51 1.12 -4.69 -1.52
CA ASN A 51 -0.32 -4.48 -1.66
C ASN A 51 -1.19 -5.23 -0.62
N VAL A 52 -0.60 -6.08 0.23
CA VAL A 52 -1.31 -6.72 1.35
C VAL A 52 -1.33 -5.80 2.57
N MET A 53 -0.31 -4.96 2.72
CA MET A 53 -0.12 -4.11 3.90
C MET A 53 -0.11 -2.61 3.58
N LEU A 54 -0.18 -2.20 2.31
CA LEU A 54 -0.02 -0.81 1.88
C LEU A 54 -0.91 -0.47 0.67
N ALA A 55 -1.69 0.59 0.79
CA ALA A 55 -2.42 1.24 -0.30
C ALA A 55 -2.26 2.76 -0.24
N VAL A 56 -1.96 3.36 -1.39
CA VAL A 56 -1.83 4.82 -1.53
C VAL A 56 -3.12 5.37 -2.10
N LEU A 57 -3.78 6.25 -1.36
CA LEU A 57 -5.00 6.96 -1.77
C LEU A 57 -4.67 8.44 -2.02
N ALA A 58 -5.67 9.25 -2.38
CA ALA A 58 -5.51 10.67 -2.67
C ALA A 58 -5.05 11.47 -1.43
N LYS A 59 -5.71 11.26 -0.29
CA LYS A 59 -5.47 11.98 0.98
C LYS A 59 -4.76 11.14 2.03
N HIS A 60 -4.89 9.81 1.94
CA HIS A 60 -4.36 8.90 2.95
C HIS A 60 -3.43 7.85 2.34
N VAL A 61 -2.59 7.27 3.17
CA VAL A 61 -1.92 6.00 2.89
C VAL A 61 -2.33 5.01 3.97
N VAL A 62 -3.01 3.94 3.56
CA VAL A 62 -3.27 2.79 4.43
C VAL A 62 -1.99 2.00 4.50
N VAL A 63 -1.43 1.80 5.69
CA VAL A 63 -0.15 1.11 5.86
C VAL A 63 -0.09 0.40 7.20
N CYS A 64 0.47 -0.81 7.27
CA CYS A 64 0.80 -1.45 8.54
C CYS A 64 2.23 -1.09 8.97
N LEU A 65 2.41 -0.04 9.76
CA LEU A 65 3.75 0.38 10.21
C LEU A 65 4.41 -0.66 11.12
N GLN A 66 3.62 -1.42 11.87
CA GLN A 66 4.11 -2.51 12.73
C GLN A 66 4.81 -3.62 11.92
N SER A 67 4.42 -3.82 10.66
CA SER A 67 5.06 -4.82 9.79
C SER A 67 6.50 -4.44 9.44
N ILE A 68 6.84 -3.15 9.50
CA ILE A 68 8.19 -2.63 9.23
C ILE A 68 9.00 -2.68 10.53
N ARG A 69 9.67 -3.81 10.79
CA ARG A 69 10.36 -4.06 12.08
C ARG A 69 11.54 -3.12 12.32
N ASN A 70 12.27 -2.75 11.27
CA ASN A 70 13.35 -1.79 11.37
C ASN A 70 12.77 -0.39 11.68
N THR A 71 13.14 0.18 12.83
CA THR A 71 12.61 1.46 13.30
C THR A 71 13.02 2.63 12.41
N TRP A 72 14.22 2.58 11.82
CA TRP A 72 14.69 3.59 10.87
C TRP A 72 13.88 3.54 9.59
N GLU A 73 13.68 2.36 8.99
CA GLU A 73 12.87 2.20 7.78
C GLU A 73 11.41 2.64 8.02
N ARG A 74 10.83 2.27 9.17
CA ARG A 74 9.47 2.67 9.56
C ARG A 74 9.34 4.18 9.66
N HIS A 75 10.31 4.83 10.32
CA HIS A 75 10.32 6.29 10.44
C HIS A 75 10.47 6.96 9.08
N GLN A 76 11.36 6.45 8.21
CA GLN A 76 11.49 6.95 6.85
C GLN A 76 10.16 6.83 6.09
N VAL A 77 9.55 5.64 6.04
CA VAL A 77 8.27 5.45 5.35
C VAL A 77 7.19 6.42 5.85
N LYS A 78 7.04 6.57 7.17
CA LYS A 78 6.09 7.53 7.75
C LYS A 78 6.38 8.97 7.33
N LYS A 79 7.64 9.40 7.47
CA LYS A 79 8.08 10.75 7.10
C LYS A 79 7.85 11.06 5.61
N GLU A 80 8.05 10.06 4.76
CA GLU A 80 7.85 10.18 3.31
C GLU A 80 6.38 10.33 2.95
N ILE A 81 5.50 9.56 3.58
CA ILE A 81 4.04 9.70 3.42
C ILE A 81 3.58 11.10 3.83
N GLU A 82 4.00 11.55 5.02
CA GLU A 82 3.66 12.89 5.54
C GLU A 82 4.24 14.00 4.67
N GLY A 83 5.48 13.82 4.16
CA GLY A 83 6.12 14.74 3.23
C GLY A 83 5.41 14.88 1.88
N CYS A 84 4.60 13.88 1.49
CA CYS A 84 3.69 13.96 0.35
C CYS A 84 2.34 14.63 0.67
N GLY A 85 2.16 15.16 1.89
CA GLY A 85 0.91 15.77 2.34
C GLY A 85 -0.23 14.78 2.53
N LYS A 86 0.10 13.50 2.77
CA LYS A 86 -0.89 12.44 3.03
C LYS A 86 -0.88 12.06 4.50
N GLU A 87 -2.04 11.66 4.99
CA GLU A 87 -2.19 11.16 6.35
C GLU A 87 -2.04 9.64 6.39
N VAL A 88 -1.53 9.11 7.50
CA VAL A 88 -1.37 7.67 7.70
C VAL A 88 -2.63 7.10 8.33
N ILE A 89 -3.21 6.09 7.68
CA ILE A 89 -4.16 5.17 8.31
C ILE A 89 -3.35 3.93 8.71
N ASP A 90 -2.90 3.88 9.96
CA ASP A 90 -2.08 2.78 10.46
C ASP A 90 -2.98 1.58 10.78
N ILE A 91 -2.86 0.52 9.98
CA ILE A 91 -3.64 -0.70 10.17
C ILE A 91 -2.84 -1.72 10.98
N SER A 92 -3.53 -2.41 11.88
CA SER A 92 -2.96 -3.48 12.69
C SER A 92 -2.64 -4.73 11.83
N PRO A 93 -1.76 -5.63 12.31
CA PRO A 93 -1.56 -6.92 11.65
C PRO A 93 -2.84 -7.76 11.53
N LYS A 94 -3.82 -7.56 12.42
CA LYS A 94 -5.13 -8.21 12.35
C LYS A 94 -5.96 -7.67 11.19
N GLU A 95 -5.94 -6.36 10.98
CA GLU A 95 -6.56 -5.70 9.82
C GLU A 95 -5.88 -6.13 8.50
N VAL A 96 -4.55 -6.24 8.49
CA VAL A 96 -3.80 -6.80 7.35
C VAL A 96 -4.27 -8.22 7.01
N ALA A 97 -4.41 -9.08 8.04
CA ALA A 97 -4.91 -10.44 7.86
C ALA A 97 -6.36 -10.51 7.36
N SER A 98 -7.10 -9.39 7.45
CA SER A 98 -8.46 -9.23 6.90
C SER A 98 -8.46 -8.47 5.58
N PHE A 99 -7.31 -8.35 4.90
CA PHE A 99 -7.13 -7.64 3.62
C PHE A 99 -7.35 -6.13 3.64
N CYS A 100 -7.27 -5.47 4.80
CA CYS A 100 -7.48 -4.02 4.90
C CYS A 100 -6.42 -3.19 4.14
N GLY A 101 -5.23 -3.73 3.87
CA GLY A 101 -4.23 -3.10 3.02
C GLY A 101 -4.47 -3.29 1.51
N ASN A 102 -5.36 -4.21 1.13
CA ASN A 102 -5.66 -4.59 -0.26
C ASN A 102 -6.84 -3.79 -0.83
N VAL A 103 -6.77 -2.47 -0.67
CA VAL A 103 -7.79 -1.53 -1.15
C VAL A 103 -7.25 -0.69 -2.30
N LEU A 104 -8.13 -0.27 -3.22
CA LEU A 104 -7.76 0.56 -4.36
C LEU A 104 -8.66 1.79 -4.43
N GLN A 105 -8.08 2.96 -4.68
CA GLN A 105 -8.85 4.15 -4.96
C GLN A 105 -9.33 4.17 -6.41
N LEU A 106 -10.57 4.57 -6.64
CA LEU A 106 -11.05 4.99 -7.95
C LEU A 106 -11.52 6.45 -7.87
N GLU A 107 -11.46 7.16 -8.98
CA GLU A 107 -12.04 8.49 -9.12
C GLU A 107 -13.05 8.50 -10.27
N LYS A 108 -14.20 9.12 -10.03
CA LYS A 108 -15.17 9.42 -11.08
C LYS A 108 -15.79 10.78 -10.80
N ASP A 109 -15.72 11.68 -11.79
CA ASP A 109 -16.32 13.02 -11.74
C ASP A 109 -15.90 13.82 -10.48
N GLY A 110 -14.62 13.74 -10.10
CA GLY A 110 -14.07 14.38 -8.90
C GLY A 110 -14.46 13.73 -7.57
N LYS A 111 -15.28 12.67 -7.60
CA LYS A 111 -15.64 11.89 -6.41
C LYS A 111 -14.67 10.72 -6.24
N LEU A 112 -14.18 10.58 -5.01
CA LEU A 112 -13.23 9.54 -4.64
C LEU A 112 -13.95 8.33 -4.04
N PHE A 113 -13.57 7.15 -4.53
CA PHE A 113 -14.09 5.86 -4.09
C PHE A 113 -12.94 5.00 -3.58
N VAL A 114 -13.22 4.13 -2.62
CA VAL A 114 -12.29 3.08 -2.22
C VAL A 114 -12.98 1.74 -2.39
N VAL A 115 -12.41 0.91 -3.24
CA VAL A 115 -12.87 -0.45 -3.51
C VAL A 115 -12.15 -1.41 -2.57
N MET A 116 -12.92 -2.28 -1.92
CA MET A 116 -12.42 -3.29 -0.98
C MET A 116 -13.31 -4.53 -0.95
N SER A 117 -12.86 -5.63 -0.36
CA SER A 117 -13.72 -6.78 -0.10
C SER A 117 -14.64 -6.52 1.10
N GLU A 118 -15.71 -7.30 1.22
CA GLU A 118 -16.53 -7.29 2.44
C GLU A 118 -15.73 -7.71 3.68
N GLN A 119 -14.74 -8.60 3.53
CA GLN A 119 -13.84 -8.98 4.61
C GLN A 119 -12.99 -7.80 5.08
N ALA A 120 -12.40 -7.02 4.16
CA ALA A 120 -11.66 -5.81 4.49
C ALA A 120 -12.54 -4.77 5.17
N TYR A 121 -13.74 -4.55 4.63
CA TYR A 121 -14.71 -3.61 5.22
C TYR A 121 -15.05 -3.96 6.68
N ASN A 122 -15.28 -5.25 6.97
CA ASN A 122 -15.57 -5.73 8.34
C ASN A 122 -14.31 -5.85 9.21
N GLY A 123 -13.13 -5.90 8.60
CA GLY A 123 -11.85 -6.06 9.27
C GLY A 123 -11.29 -4.75 9.83
N PHE A 124 -11.54 -3.63 9.16
CA PHE A 124 -11.09 -2.30 9.61
C PHE A 124 -11.59 -2.00 11.02
N SER A 125 -10.74 -1.33 11.81
CA SER A 125 -11.18 -0.72 13.06
C SER A 125 -12.25 0.32 12.79
N ALA A 126 -13.13 0.56 13.78
CA ALA A 126 -14.18 1.57 13.64
C ALA A 126 -13.61 2.97 13.34
N GLU A 127 -12.44 3.29 13.92
CA GLU A 127 -11.72 4.53 13.67
C GLU A 127 -11.21 4.61 12.23
N ASN A 128 -10.45 3.62 11.76
CA ASN A 128 -9.91 3.59 10.39
C ASN A 128 -11.03 3.61 9.34
N LEU A 129 -12.10 2.86 9.57
CA LEU A 129 -13.24 2.83 8.67
C LEU A 129 -14.00 4.16 8.66
N SER A 130 -14.14 4.81 9.83
CA SER A 130 -14.74 6.14 9.94
C SER A 130 -13.92 7.18 9.17
N THR A 131 -12.60 7.17 9.33
CA THR A 131 -11.69 8.03 8.56
C THR A 131 -11.89 7.81 7.07
N LEU A 132 -11.91 6.55 6.58
CA LEU A 132 -12.15 6.29 5.16
C LEU A 132 -13.51 6.84 4.69
N LYS A 133 -14.59 6.62 5.44
CA LYS A 133 -15.94 7.09 5.06
C LYS A 133 -16.07 8.61 5.00
N SER A 134 -15.27 9.35 5.77
CA SER A 134 -15.27 10.82 5.77
C SER A 134 -14.73 11.43 4.48
N TYR A 135 -13.88 10.70 3.74
CA TYR A 135 -13.22 11.21 2.53
C TYR A 135 -13.57 10.43 1.25
N TYR A 136 -14.04 9.19 1.40
CA TYR A 136 -14.22 8.26 0.30
C TYR A 136 -15.60 7.59 0.37
N THR A 137 -16.20 7.39 -0.80
CA THR A 137 -17.32 6.45 -0.91
C THR A 137 -16.80 5.02 -1.01
N ILE A 138 -17.22 4.18 -0.07
CA ILE A 138 -16.79 2.78 -0.06
C ILE A 138 -17.63 1.98 -1.06
N ILE A 139 -16.94 1.21 -1.91
CA ILE A 139 -17.52 0.16 -2.74
C ILE A 139 -16.99 -1.15 -2.20
N LYS A 140 -17.90 -2.05 -1.79
CA LYS A 140 -17.52 -3.37 -1.28
C LYS A 140 -18.27 -4.48 -2.02
N SER A 141 -17.61 -5.62 -2.17
CA SER A 141 -18.20 -6.85 -2.71
C SER A 141 -17.76 -8.04 -1.86
N ASP A 142 -18.66 -9.01 -1.68
CA ASP A 142 -18.24 -10.33 -1.20
C ASP A 142 -17.43 -11.01 -2.31
N ILE A 143 -16.17 -11.29 -2.01
CA ILE A 143 -15.24 -12.04 -2.86
C ILE A 143 -14.57 -13.18 -2.07
N SER A 144 -15.25 -13.68 -1.03
CA SER A 144 -14.74 -14.69 -0.09
C SER A 144 -14.21 -15.95 -0.76
N THR A 145 -14.81 -16.37 -1.88
CA THR A 145 -14.31 -17.49 -2.71
C THR A 145 -12.89 -17.23 -3.22
N ILE A 146 -12.62 -16.02 -3.73
CA ILE A 146 -11.31 -15.64 -4.26
C ILE A 146 -10.30 -15.53 -3.13
N GLU A 147 -10.69 -14.93 -2.01
CA GLU A 147 -9.81 -14.76 -0.84
C GLU A 147 -9.42 -16.11 -0.22
N ARG A 148 -10.36 -17.05 -0.10
CA ARG A 148 -10.12 -18.36 0.51
C ARG A 148 -9.33 -19.31 -0.40
N ILE A 149 -9.52 -19.23 -1.71
CA ILE A 149 -8.92 -20.19 -2.65
C ILE A 149 -7.67 -19.63 -3.32
N GLY A 150 -7.70 -18.36 -3.72
CA GLY A 150 -6.64 -17.72 -4.52
C GLY A 150 -5.67 -16.85 -3.72
N GLY A 151 -5.97 -16.51 -2.46
CA GLY A 151 -5.10 -15.70 -1.61
C GLY A 151 -4.95 -14.23 -2.03
N GLY A 152 -5.76 -13.76 -2.98
CA GLY A 152 -5.86 -12.35 -3.40
C GLY A 152 -7.16 -11.71 -2.93
N SER A 153 -7.22 -10.37 -2.93
CA SER A 153 -8.43 -9.61 -2.59
C SER A 153 -8.70 -8.52 -3.64
N ALA A 154 -9.56 -7.55 -3.34
CA ALA A 154 -10.16 -6.65 -4.33
C ALA A 154 -9.14 -5.92 -5.21
N ARG A 155 -8.06 -5.36 -4.64
CA ARG A 155 -7.03 -4.66 -5.41
C ARG A 155 -6.26 -5.61 -6.34
N CYS A 156 -6.09 -6.88 -5.96
CA CYS A 156 -5.43 -7.87 -6.83
C CYS A 156 -6.24 -8.21 -8.08
N MET A 157 -7.53 -7.86 -8.12
CA MET A 157 -8.45 -8.11 -9.24
C MET A 157 -8.62 -6.89 -10.17
N LEU A 158 -7.96 -5.78 -9.86
CA LEU A 158 -8.12 -4.51 -10.56
C LEU A 158 -6.78 -4.05 -11.15
N ALA A 159 -6.82 -3.53 -12.37
CA ALA A 159 -5.69 -2.92 -13.03
C ALA A 159 -6.08 -1.51 -13.49
N GLU A 160 -5.30 -0.51 -13.11
CA GLU A 160 -5.45 0.86 -13.60
C GLU A 160 -4.84 0.94 -15.01
N LEU A 161 -5.63 1.41 -15.98
CA LEU A 161 -5.15 1.74 -17.32
C LEU A 161 -4.83 3.25 -17.32
N PHE A 162 -3.55 3.59 -17.45
CA PHE A 162 -3.04 4.97 -17.48
C PHE A 162 -2.76 5.45 -18.90
#